data_AF-A0A2W4I830-F1
#
_entry.id   AF-A0A2W4I830-F1
#
_cell.length_a   1.000
_cell.length_b   1.000
_cell.length_c   1.000
_cell.angle_alpha   90.00
_cell.angle_beta   90.00
_cell.angle_gamma   90.00
#
_symmetry.space_group_name_H-M   'P 1'
#
loop_
_entity.id
_entity.type
_entity.pdbx_description
1 polymer ?
#
loop_
_entity_poly.entity_id
_entity_poly.type
_entity_poly.pdbx_seq_one_letter_code
_entity_poly.pdbx_strand_id
1 'polypeptide(L)'
;MKKRTTLVALLAISNLISIQPSLAFDVEEAKHLAKEGEERQQEDPSYYAHTLLILAVEYFKAGELEKADETFRKSIAPAKSAESMVPDSYPGHLMMYAQLLSEGRDSMGVKPEDFKRVDAALKEALAVIDSRADPGNKKGEYLSAIEIFEKTGNTALANKYRKIILDFCATVERDPKATTADLIQAGYMFTKLAEIVFPAGPIKEMPTIVVKLEPDTNKASKLTESRFRQAEQLKLRALRLADRLPEKDQNRIAQHTSMVYWYTLFGESAKAQEQTKILEGLLGTTDRAKLFPPRQPCPGMCGLG
;
A
#
# COMPACT_ATOMS: atom_id res chain seq x y z
N MET A 1 -12.26 -36.74 1.72
CA MET A 1 -12.30 -35.49 0.93
C MET A 1 -12.77 -34.30 1.77
N LYS A 2 -11.96 -33.82 2.74
CA LYS A 2 -12.23 -32.61 3.56
C LYS A 2 -10.91 -31.87 3.93
N LYS A 3 -10.10 -31.48 2.94
CA LYS A 3 -8.84 -30.73 3.16
C LYS A 3 -8.62 -29.55 2.19
N ARG A 4 -9.60 -29.18 1.36
CA ARG A 4 -9.43 -28.13 0.33
C ARG A 4 -10.02 -26.75 0.70
N THR A 5 -10.80 -26.64 1.77
CA THR A 5 -11.43 -25.37 2.18
C THR A 5 -10.53 -24.48 3.05
N THR A 6 -9.55 -25.03 3.77
CA THR A 6 -8.65 -24.25 4.64
C THR A 6 -7.57 -23.49 3.86
N LEU A 7 -7.15 -24.00 2.69
CA LEU A 7 -6.08 -23.39 1.88
C LEU A 7 -6.52 -22.07 1.19
N VAL A 8 -7.82 -21.91 0.93
CA VAL A 8 -8.39 -20.70 0.30
C VAL A 8 -8.51 -19.54 1.30
N ALA A 9 -8.61 -19.83 2.61
CA ALA A 9 -8.63 -18.80 3.65
C ALA A 9 -7.24 -18.17 3.90
N LEU A 10 -6.15 -18.93 3.73
CA LEU A 10 -4.78 -18.44 3.95
C LEU A 10 -4.26 -17.51 2.84
N LEU A 11 -4.66 -17.74 1.58
CA LEU A 11 -4.29 -16.88 0.44
C LEU A 11 -5.03 -15.52 0.46
N ALA A 12 -6.18 -15.42 1.13
CA ALA A 12 -6.85 -14.15 1.35
C ALA A 12 -6.12 -13.27 2.39
N ILE A 13 -5.37 -13.89 3.32
CA ILE A 13 -4.70 -13.19 4.42
C ILE A 13 -3.45 -12.42 3.96
N SER A 14 -2.69 -12.90 2.96
CA SER A 14 -1.47 -12.19 2.53
C SER A 14 -1.77 -10.83 1.86
N ASN A 15 -2.93 -10.68 1.19
CA ASN A 15 -3.39 -9.40 0.65
C ASN A 15 -4.17 -8.54 1.68
N LEU A 16 -4.62 -9.12 2.80
CA LEU A 16 -5.34 -8.40 3.86
C LEU A 16 -4.40 -7.60 4.79
N ILE A 17 -3.13 -7.94 4.87
CA ILE A 17 -2.15 -7.30 5.75
C ILE A 17 -1.89 -5.83 5.38
N SER A 18 -2.20 -5.43 4.14
CA SER A 18 -2.07 -4.04 3.69
C SER A 18 -3.32 -3.17 3.97
N ILE A 19 -4.44 -3.75 4.43
CA ILE A 19 -5.76 -3.06 4.38
C ILE A 19 -6.65 -3.18 5.64
N GLN A 20 -6.35 -3.93 6.70
CA GLN A 20 -7.29 -3.99 7.85
C GLN A 20 -6.85 -3.28 9.14
N PRO A 21 -7.39 -2.07 9.37
CA PRO A 21 -7.72 -1.53 10.69
C PRO A 21 -8.87 -2.27 11.43
N SER A 22 -9.35 -3.43 10.96
CA SER A 22 -10.73 -3.88 11.27
C SER A 22 -10.90 -5.23 11.97
N LEU A 23 -9.86 -5.78 12.59
CA LEU A 23 -10.10 -6.53 13.83
C LEU A 23 -9.48 -5.68 14.93
N ALA A 24 -10.32 -4.87 15.57
CA ALA A 24 -9.93 -4.09 16.74
C ALA A 24 -9.75 -5.07 17.91
N PHE A 25 -8.67 -5.85 17.87
CA PHE A 25 -8.21 -6.63 18.99
C PHE A 25 -7.67 -5.66 20.04
N ASP A 26 -8.04 -5.86 21.30
CA ASP A 26 -7.20 -5.35 22.38
C ASP A 26 -6.01 -6.30 22.61
N VAL A 27 -5.07 -5.86 23.44
CA VAL A 27 -3.86 -6.63 23.75
C VAL A 27 -4.20 -7.99 24.39
N GLU A 28 -5.29 -8.10 25.15
CA GLU A 28 -5.66 -9.36 25.82
C GLU A 28 -6.26 -10.37 24.84
N GLU A 29 -7.11 -9.93 23.91
CA GLU A 29 -7.62 -10.79 22.85
C GLU A 29 -6.48 -11.28 21.93
N ALA A 30 -5.53 -10.39 21.58
CA ALA A 30 -4.36 -10.76 20.82
C ALA A 30 -3.45 -11.77 21.57
N LYS A 31 -3.31 -11.65 22.90
CA LYS A 31 -2.59 -12.63 23.73
C LYS A 31 -3.28 -13.99 23.71
N HIS A 32 -4.61 -14.02 23.79
CA HIS A 32 -5.38 -15.26 23.71
C HIS A 32 -5.13 -15.97 22.38
N LEU A 33 -5.22 -15.24 21.27
CA LEU A 33 -4.93 -15.78 19.92
C LEU A 33 -3.48 -16.27 19.78
N ALA A 34 -2.51 -15.54 20.33
CA ALA A 34 -1.11 -15.95 20.31
C ALA A 34 -0.91 -17.28 21.06
N LYS A 35 -1.59 -17.47 22.20
CA LYS A 35 -1.56 -18.71 22.97
C LYS A 35 -2.21 -19.88 22.22
N GLU A 36 -3.37 -19.68 21.62
CA GLU A 36 -4.00 -20.69 20.75
C GLU A 36 -3.10 -21.07 19.56
N GLY A 37 -2.41 -20.07 18.97
CA GLY A 37 -1.42 -20.30 17.93
C GLY A 37 -0.24 -21.14 18.41
N GLU A 38 0.27 -20.88 19.62
CA GLU A 38 1.39 -21.60 20.22
C GLU A 38 1.07 -23.10 20.41
N GLU A 39 -0.15 -23.41 20.86
CA GLU A 39 -0.64 -24.78 21.01
C GLU A 39 -0.68 -25.53 19.67
N ARG A 40 -0.81 -24.79 18.56
CA ARG A 40 -0.92 -25.32 17.19
C ARG A 40 0.37 -25.18 16.36
N GLN A 41 1.45 -24.64 16.93
CA GLN A 41 2.64 -24.24 16.15
C GLN A 41 3.30 -25.39 15.38
N GLN A 42 3.21 -26.63 15.87
CA GLN A 42 3.76 -27.80 15.17
C GLN A 42 2.91 -28.21 13.97
N GLU A 43 1.60 -27.93 14.01
CA GLU A 43 0.66 -28.26 12.93
C GLU A 43 0.57 -27.14 11.89
N ASP A 44 0.60 -25.89 12.34
CA ASP A 44 0.41 -24.69 11.53
C ASP A 44 1.34 -23.55 12.01
N PRO A 45 2.65 -23.62 11.70
CA PRO A 45 3.60 -22.58 12.06
C PRO A 45 3.27 -21.22 11.42
N SER A 46 2.58 -21.21 10.27
CA SER A 46 2.15 -19.97 9.63
C SER A 46 1.08 -19.26 10.45
N TYR A 47 0.10 -20.00 10.98
CA TYR A 47 -0.93 -19.44 11.86
C TYR A 47 -0.30 -18.87 13.14
N TYR A 48 0.60 -19.61 13.78
CA TYR A 48 1.28 -19.12 14.99
C TYR A 48 2.12 -17.86 14.73
N ALA A 49 2.88 -17.82 13.64
CA ALA A 49 3.63 -16.63 13.25
C ALA A 49 2.69 -15.42 13.09
N HIS A 50 1.55 -15.62 12.44
CA HIS A 50 0.58 -14.57 12.20
C HIS A 50 -0.09 -14.06 13.50
N THR A 51 -0.45 -14.94 14.44
CA THR A 51 -1.02 -14.50 15.72
C THR A 51 -0.01 -13.76 16.58
N LEU A 52 1.28 -14.14 16.54
CA LEU A 52 2.36 -13.36 17.15
C LEU A 52 2.53 -11.99 16.48
N LEU A 53 2.42 -11.91 15.15
CA LEU A 53 2.46 -10.64 14.42
C LEU A 53 1.35 -9.69 14.87
N ILE A 54 0.12 -10.20 15.02
CA ILE A 54 -1.03 -9.43 15.53
C ILE A 54 -0.75 -8.91 16.95
N LEU A 55 -0.29 -9.78 17.85
CA LEU A 55 0.05 -9.38 19.22
C LEU A 55 1.15 -8.32 19.25
N ALA A 56 2.16 -8.43 18.39
CA ALA A 56 3.23 -7.47 18.31
C ALA A 56 2.74 -6.08 17.82
N VAL A 57 1.79 -6.05 16.89
CA VAL A 57 1.10 -4.83 16.44
C VAL A 57 0.32 -4.19 17.59
N GLU A 58 -0.42 -4.96 18.38
CA GLU A 58 -1.20 -4.42 19.50
C GLU A 58 -0.29 -3.90 20.63
N TYR A 59 0.81 -4.58 20.95
CA TYR A 59 1.82 -4.03 21.86
C TYR A 59 2.41 -2.72 21.36
N PHE A 60 2.68 -2.64 20.05
CA PHE A 60 3.19 -1.41 19.44
C PHE A 60 2.19 -0.27 19.58
N LYS A 61 0.91 -0.49 19.22
CA LYS A 61 -0.17 0.50 19.39
C LYS A 61 -0.36 0.95 20.84
N ALA A 62 -0.15 0.05 21.81
CA ALA A 62 -0.18 0.35 23.23
C ALA A 62 1.06 1.10 23.76
N GLY A 63 2.07 1.35 22.91
CA GLY A 63 3.32 2.00 23.30
C GLY A 63 4.31 1.06 24.00
N GLU A 64 4.05 -0.24 24.05
CA GLU A 64 4.89 -1.25 24.69
C GLU A 64 5.98 -1.75 23.72
N LEU A 65 6.86 -0.84 23.27
CA LEU A 65 7.82 -1.10 22.18
C LEU A 65 8.74 -2.31 22.41
N GLU A 66 9.21 -2.53 23.64
CA GLU A 66 10.10 -3.65 23.95
C GLU A 66 9.38 -5.00 23.77
N LYS A 67 8.13 -5.09 24.25
CA LYS A 67 7.31 -6.30 24.08
C LYS A 67 6.91 -6.51 22.64
N ALA A 68 6.61 -5.43 21.91
CA ALA A 68 6.35 -5.50 20.48
C ALA A 68 7.57 -6.09 19.76
N ASP A 69 8.76 -5.54 19.99
CA ASP A 69 10.03 -5.99 19.38
C ASP A 69 10.35 -7.46 19.69
N GLU A 70 10.22 -7.86 20.96
CA GLU A 70 10.41 -9.25 21.36
C GLU A 70 9.40 -10.18 20.64
N THR A 71 8.14 -9.78 20.58
CA THR A 71 7.07 -10.57 19.96
C THR A 71 7.24 -10.66 18.44
N PHE A 72 7.67 -9.58 17.77
CA PHE A 72 8.05 -9.63 16.35
C PHE A 72 9.20 -10.61 16.12
N ARG A 73 10.26 -10.58 16.94
CA ARG A 73 11.37 -11.53 16.78
C ARG A 73 10.92 -12.99 16.96
N LYS A 74 9.99 -13.24 17.89
CA LYS A 74 9.40 -14.57 18.08
C LYS A 74 8.60 -15.03 16.86
N SER A 75 7.97 -14.14 16.10
CA SER A 75 7.20 -14.52 14.90
C SER A 75 8.07 -14.89 13.70
N ILE A 76 9.33 -14.44 13.64
CA ILE A 76 10.25 -14.68 12.52
C ILE A 76 10.56 -16.17 12.33
N ALA A 77 10.91 -16.89 13.39
CA ALA A 77 11.28 -18.31 13.29
C ALA A 77 10.14 -19.21 12.74
N PRO A 78 8.90 -19.14 13.26
CA PRO A 78 7.79 -19.90 12.69
C PRO A 78 7.36 -19.39 11.31
N ALA A 79 7.48 -18.09 11.01
CA ALA A 79 7.20 -17.59 9.66
C ALA A 79 8.19 -18.17 8.62
N LYS A 80 9.47 -18.25 8.99
CA LYS A 80 10.53 -18.84 8.17
C LYS A 80 10.37 -20.34 7.99
N SER A 81 9.99 -21.08 9.03
CA SER A 81 9.73 -22.52 8.91
C SER A 81 8.51 -22.82 8.03
N ALA A 82 7.54 -21.90 7.99
CA ALA A 82 6.36 -21.98 7.14
C ALA A 82 6.60 -21.55 5.67
N GLU A 83 7.78 -21.04 5.31
CA GLU A 83 8.04 -20.41 4.00
C GLU A 83 7.77 -21.37 2.82
N SER A 84 8.06 -22.66 2.95
CA SER A 84 7.75 -23.63 1.90
C SER A 84 6.25 -23.86 1.67
N MET A 85 5.42 -23.56 2.67
CA MET A 85 3.96 -23.70 2.62
C MET A 85 3.28 -22.39 2.22
N VAL A 86 3.80 -21.27 2.74
CA VAL A 86 3.31 -19.91 2.52
C VAL A 86 4.51 -19.01 2.21
N PRO A 87 4.97 -18.93 0.94
CA PRO A 87 6.18 -18.20 0.56
C PRO A 87 6.18 -16.72 0.93
N ASP A 88 5.00 -16.13 1.10
CA ASP A 88 4.80 -14.72 1.44
C ASP A 88 4.79 -14.43 2.93
N SER A 89 4.71 -15.46 3.77
CA SER A 89 4.64 -15.27 5.22
C SER A 89 5.91 -14.61 5.74
N TYR A 90 7.08 -15.20 5.48
CA TYR A 90 8.34 -14.74 6.05
C TYR A 90 8.73 -13.29 5.69
N PRO A 91 8.92 -12.94 4.41
CA PRO A 91 9.25 -11.56 4.05
C PRO A 91 8.13 -10.58 4.37
N GLY A 92 6.85 -11.01 4.36
CA GLY A 92 5.73 -10.18 4.79
C GLY A 92 5.85 -9.74 6.26
N HIS A 93 6.25 -10.65 7.16
CA HIS A 93 6.45 -10.32 8.58
C HIS A 93 7.62 -9.33 8.77
N LEU A 94 8.72 -9.53 8.04
CA LEU A 94 9.88 -8.61 8.08
C LEU A 94 9.52 -7.21 7.56
N MET A 95 8.75 -7.13 6.47
CA MET A 95 8.27 -5.86 5.92
C MET A 95 7.29 -5.15 6.86
N MET A 96 6.39 -5.89 7.51
CA MET A 96 5.46 -5.31 8.49
C MET A 96 6.20 -4.75 9.70
N TYR A 97 7.17 -5.51 10.24
CA TYR A 97 8.02 -5.03 11.33
C TYR A 97 8.78 -3.75 10.95
N ALA A 98 9.35 -3.71 9.74
CA ALA A 98 10.00 -2.53 9.20
C ALA A 98 9.05 -1.33 9.06
N GLN A 99 7.83 -1.56 8.57
CA GLN A 99 6.81 -0.51 8.44
C GLN A 99 6.48 0.11 9.79
N LEU A 100 6.14 -0.70 10.80
CA LEU A 100 5.72 -0.21 12.11
C LEU A 100 6.80 0.64 12.77
N LEU A 101 8.03 0.14 12.79
CA LEU A 101 9.17 0.91 13.30
C LEU A 101 9.36 2.23 12.55
N SER A 102 9.15 2.24 11.22
CA SER A 102 9.26 3.48 10.44
C SER A 102 8.15 4.50 10.76
N GLU A 103 6.95 4.04 11.11
CA GLU A 103 5.80 4.89 11.45
C GLU A 103 5.82 5.39 12.90
N GLY A 104 6.37 4.60 13.82
CA GLY A 104 6.44 4.94 15.25
C GLY A 104 7.39 6.08 15.63
N ARG A 105 8.15 6.61 14.66
CA ARG A 105 9.12 7.68 14.88
C ARG A 105 8.48 8.90 15.54
N ASP A 106 7.37 9.37 14.99
CA ASP A 106 6.78 10.65 15.37
C ASP A 106 5.75 10.50 16.50
N SER A 107 5.20 9.30 16.69
CA SER A 107 4.06 9.06 17.58
C SER A 107 4.36 8.16 18.78
N MET A 108 5.43 7.35 18.73
CA MET A 108 5.67 6.28 19.71
C MET A 108 7.09 6.25 20.28
N GLY A 109 7.92 7.25 19.99
CA GLY A 109 9.25 7.37 20.58
C GLY A 109 10.30 6.42 19.98
N VAL A 110 10.06 5.91 18.76
CA VAL A 110 11.08 5.16 18.01
C VAL A 110 12.25 6.10 17.69
N LYS A 111 13.47 5.66 17.98
CA LYS A 111 14.68 6.47 17.85
C LYS A 111 15.38 6.23 16.50
N PRO A 112 16.19 7.17 15.99
CA PRO A 112 16.95 6.98 14.75
C PRO A 112 17.83 5.73 14.74
N GLU A 113 18.32 5.27 15.90
CA GLU A 113 19.10 4.05 16.03
C GLU A 113 18.32 2.79 15.63
N ASP A 114 16.98 2.84 15.76
CA ASP A 114 16.08 1.75 15.42
C ASP A 114 15.95 1.55 13.91
N PHE A 115 16.31 2.56 13.10
CA PHE A 115 16.30 2.46 11.64
C PHE A 115 17.35 1.49 11.10
N LYS A 116 18.41 1.19 11.86
CA LYS A 116 19.32 0.10 11.51
C LYS A 116 18.61 -1.26 11.49
N ARG A 117 17.62 -1.45 12.37
CA ARG A 117 16.79 -2.66 12.43
C ARG A 117 15.81 -2.71 11.26
N VAL A 118 15.20 -1.57 10.93
CA VAL A 118 14.35 -1.43 9.73
C VAL A 118 15.12 -1.83 8.47
N ASP A 119 16.31 -1.27 8.29
CA ASP A 119 17.16 -1.55 7.13
C ASP A 119 17.58 -3.03 7.06
N ALA A 120 17.91 -3.64 8.20
CA ALA A 120 18.27 -5.06 8.27
C ALA A 120 17.09 -5.95 7.89
N ALA A 121 15.90 -5.70 8.45
CA ALA A 121 14.69 -6.45 8.16
C ALA A 121 14.28 -6.33 6.68
N LEU A 122 14.32 -5.12 6.11
CA LEU A 122 14.01 -4.92 4.70
C LEU A 122 15.01 -5.60 3.77
N LYS A 123 16.32 -5.51 4.05
CA LYS A 123 17.33 -6.19 3.24
C LYS A 123 17.12 -7.71 3.23
N GLU A 124 16.80 -8.28 4.39
CA GLU A 124 16.52 -9.71 4.48
C GLU A 124 15.23 -10.08 3.73
N ALA A 125 14.14 -9.33 3.94
CA ALA A 125 12.89 -9.55 3.21
C ALA A 125 13.10 -9.48 1.69
N LEU A 126 13.82 -8.46 1.23
CA LEU A 126 14.08 -8.23 -0.19
C LEU A 126 15.01 -9.28 -0.78
N ALA A 127 15.96 -9.83 -0.01
CA ALA A 127 16.77 -10.96 -0.48
C ALA A 127 15.91 -12.21 -0.75
N VAL A 128 14.94 -12.48 0.13
CA VAL A 128 13.97 -13.57 -0.06
C VAL A 128 13.09 -13.28 -1.28
N ILE A 129 12.51 -12.08 -1.37
CA ILE A 129 11.67 -11.64 -2.50
C ILE A 129 12.43 -11.75 -3.84
N ASP A 130 13.67 -11.26 -3.87
CA ASP A 130 14.53 -11.28 -5.06
C ASP A 130 14.77 -12.71 -5.56
N SER A 131 14.85 -13.69 -4.65
CA SER A 131 15.08 -15.11 -4.98
C SER A 131 13.86 -15.84 -5.58
N ARG A 132 12.65 -15.28 -5.48
CA ARG A 132 11.42 -15.92 -5.97
C ARG A 132 11.36 -15.98 -7.49
N ALA A 133 10.68 -16.99 -8.04
CA ALA A 133 10.50 -17.12 -9.49
C ALA A 133 9.48 -16.14 -10.08
N ASP A 134 8.44 -15.75 -9.32
CA ASP A 134 7.37 -14.89 -9.80
C ASP A 134 7.78 -13.39 -9.80
N PRO A 135 7.94 -12.75 -10.98
CA PRO A 135 8.32 -11.34 -11.08
C PRO A 135 7.13 -10.38 -10.88
N GLY A 136 5.89 -10.87 -10.84
CA GLY A 136 4.68 -10.07 -10.70
C GLY A 136 4.57 -9.47 -9.29
N ASN A 137 4.61 -10.33 -8.28
CA ASN A 137 4.38 -9.96 -6.88
C ASN A 137 5.50 -9.08 -6.29
N LYS A 138 6.75 -9.24 -6.77
CA LYS A 138 7.92 -8.47 -6.29
C LYS A 138 7.73 -6.96 -6.36
N LYS A 139 7.04 -6.48 -7.40
CA LYS A 139 6.95 -5.04 -7.67
C LYS A 139 6.12 -4.31 -6.61
N GLY A 140 5.05 -4.95 -6.11
CA GLY A 140 4.27 -4.39 -5.01
C GLY A 140 5.11 -4.26 -3.74
N GLU A 141 5.89 -5.29 -3.44
CA GLU A 141 6.77 -5.32 -2.26
C GLU A 141 7.92 -4.29 -2.37
N TYR A 142 8.46 -4.09 -3.57
CA TYR A 142 9.43 -3.02 -3.83
C TYR A 142 8.86 -1.62 -3.60
N LEU A 143 7.59 -1.37 -3.94
CA LEU A 143 6.96 -0.07 -3.66
C LEU A 143 6.89 0.21 -2.17
N SER A 144 6.44 -0.76 -1.37
CA SER A 144 6.41 -0.64 0.09
C SER A 144 7.81 -0.43 0.66
N ALA A 145 8.81 -1.18 0.17
CA ALA A 145 10.19 -0.99 0.60
C ALA A 145 10.73 0.41 0.26
N ILE A 146 10.43 0.96 -0.93
CA ILE A 146 10.82 2.32 -1.31
C ILE A 146 10.25 3.34 -0.32
N GLU A 147 8.97 3.22 0.02
CA GLU A 147 8.32 4.12 0.98
C GLU A 147 9.02 4.07 2.35
N ILE A 148 9.27 2.87 2.88
CA ILE A 148 9.92 2.70 4.18
C ILE A 148 11.36 3.24 4.15
N PHE A 149 12.13 2.93 3.10
CA PHE A 149 13.49 3.44 2.97
C PHE A 149 13.55 4.98 2.86
N GLU A 150 12.57 5.62 2.22
CA GLU A 150 12.50 7.09 2.22
C GLU A 150 12.18 7.65 3.62
N LYS A 151 11.25 7.02 4.35
CA LYS A 151 10.91 7.41 5.74
C LYS A 151 12.11 7.30 6.68
N THR A 152 12.95 6.28 6.51
CA THR A 152 14.16 6.08 7.33
C THR A 152 15.41 6.80 6.81
N GLY A 153 15.32 7.49 5.67
CA GLY A 153 16.43 8.25 5.08
C GLY A 153 17.44 7.39 4.28
N ASN A 154 17.15 6.12 4.02
CA ASN A 154 17.99 5.24 3.20
C ASN A 154 17.74 5.47 1.69
N THR A 155 18.12 6.66 1.22
CA THR A 155 17.88 7.11 -0.16
C THR A 155 18.56 6.23 -1.22
N ALA A 156 19.70 5.62 -0.91
CA ALA A 156 20.42 4.76 -1.85
C ALA A 156 19.62 3.50 -2.20
N LEU A 157 19.06 2.80 -1.20
CA LEU A 157 18.23 1.62 -1.44
C LEU A 157 16.87 2.00 -2.04
N ALA A 158 16.24 3.08 -1.58
CA ALA A 158 15.02 3.60 -2.19
C ALA A 158 15.22 3.85 -3.70
N ASN A 159 16.32 4.49 -4.09
CA ASN A 159 16.64 4.75 -5.50
C ASN A 159 16.92 3.47 -6.30
N LYS A 160 17.60 2.47 -5.71
CA LYS A 160 17.84 1.17 -6.34
C LYS A 160 16.52 0.52 -6.76
N TYR A 161 15.59 0.34 -5.83
CA TYR A 161 14.31 -0.32 -6.11
C TYR A 161 13.39 0.55 -6.98
N ARG A 162 13.40 1.88 -6.79
CA ARG A 162 12.70 2.82 -7.67
C ARG A 162 13.12 2.69 -9.12
N LYS A 163 14.43 2.54 -9.38
CA LYS A 163 14.94 2.36 -10.74
C LYS A 163 14.36 1.08 -11.38
N ILE A 164 14.33 -0.04 -10.64
CA ILE A 164 13.76 -1.30 -11.12
C ILE A 164 12.29 -1.12 -11.55
N ILE A 165 11.49 -0.44 -10.73
CA ILE A 165 10.09 -0.15 -11.06
C ILE A 165 9.97 0.76 -12.29
N LEU A 166 10.76 1.82 -12.36
CA LEU A 166 10.72 2.76 -13.48
C LEU A 166 11.20 2.14 -14.80
N ASP A 167 12.19 1.25 -14.78
CA ASP A 167 12.66 0.51 -15.95
C ASP A 167 11.56 -0.42 -16.49
N PHE A 168 10.85 -1.12 -15.60
CA PHE A 168 9.67 -1.93 -15.96
C PHE A 168 8.59 -1.06 -16.61
N CYS A 169 8.18 0.02 -15.95
CA CYS A 169 7.14 0.89 -16.49
C CYS A 169 7.55 1.53 -17.82
N ALA A 170 8.82 1.89 -17.99
CA ALA A 170 9.34 2.42 -19.25
C ALA A 170 9.31 1.39 -20.39
N THR A 171 9.48 0.10 -20.07
CA THR A 171 9.33 -1.00 -21.04
C THR A 171 7.89 -1.10 -21.51
N VAL A 172 6.93 -1.10 -20.59
CA VAL A 172 5.49 -1.13 -20.89
C VAL A 172 5.04 0.13 -21.67
N GLU A 173 5.54 1.31 -21.30
CA GLU A 173 5.21 2.58 -21.97
C GLU A 173 5.67 2.60 -23.43
N ARG A 174 6.81 1.96 -23.75
CA ARG A 174 7.37 1.91 -25.11
C ARG A 174 6.82 0.78 -25.96
N ASP A 175 6.28 -0.29 -25.37
CA ASP A 175 5.76 -1.42 -26.12
C ASP A 175 4.34 -1.13 -26.63
N PRO A 176 4.12 -0.95 -27.95
CA PRO A 176 2.79 -0.72 -28.50
C PRO A 176 1.86 -1.93 -28.34
N LYS A 177 2.42 -3.12 -28.09
CA LYS A 177 1.69 -4.39 -27.92
C LYS A 177 1.54 -4.81 -26.45
N ALA A 178 1.92 -3.95 -25.51
CA ALA A 178 1.74 -4.21 -24.08
C ALA A 178 0.30 -4.65 -23.78
N THR A 179 0.15 -5.69 -22.97
CA THR A 179 -1.17 -6.24 -22.65
C THR A 179 -1.95 -5.31 -21.72
N THR A 180 -3.26 -5.50 -21.63
CA THR A 180 -4.09 -4.81 -20.63
C THR A 180 -3.55 -4.98 -19.21
N ALA A 181 -3.06 -6.18 -18.86
CA ALA A 181 -2.48 -6.45 -17.54
C ALA A 181 -1.20 -5.65 -17.31
N ASP A 182 -0.32 -5.54 -18.31
CA ASP A 182 0.92 -4.75 -18.23
C ASP A 182 0.60 -3.27 -18.03
N LEU A 183 -0.36 -2.74 -18.80
CA LEU A 183 -0.78 -1.34 -18.71
C LEU A 183 -1.35 -0.99 -17.33
N ILE A 184 -2.24 -1.84 -16.81
CA ILE A 184 -2.82 -1.67 -15.47
C ILE A 184 -1.73 -1.74 -14.40
N GLN A 185 -0.85 -2.74 -14.48
CA GLN A 185 0.23 -2.90 -13.50
C GLN A 185 1.18 -1.69 -13.53
N ALA A 186 1.70 -1.28 -14.69
CA ALA A 186 2.59 -0.14 -14.79
C ALA A 186 1.92 1.19 -14.40
N GLY A 187 0.64 1.37 -14.75
CA GLY A 187 -0.16 2.52 -14.32
C GLY A 187 -0.32 2.59 -12.79
N TYR A 188 -0.60 1.46 -12.14
CA TYR A 188 -0.63 1.36 -10.68
C TYR A 188 0.71 1.73 -10.05
N MET A 189 1.82 1.23 -10.61
CA MET A 189 3.17 1.51 -10.09
C MET A 189 3.53 2.99 -10.18
N PHE A 190 3.20 3.67 -11.29
CA PHE A 190 3.39 5.12 -11.40
C PHE A 190 2.57 5.89 -10.37
N THR A 191 1.29 5.51 -10.19
CA THR A 191 0.43 6.14 -9.20
C THR A 191 0.98 5.98 -7.79
N LYS A 192 1.46 4.78 -7.42
CA LYS A 192 2.09 4.54 -6.11
C LYS A 192 3.39 5.30 -5.91
N LEU A 193 4.26 5.35 -6.92
CA LEU A 193 5.45 6.20 -6.86
C LEU A 193 5.10 7.69 -6.71
N ALA A 194 4.03 8.16 -7.37
CA ALA A 194 3.55 9.53 -7.20
C ALA A 194 3.07 9.80 -5.77
N GLU A 195 2.35 8.84 -5.15
CA GLU A 195 1.91 8.91 -3.75
C GLU A 195 3.09 8.92 -2.76
N ILE A 196 4.15 8.17 -3.04
CA ILE A 196 5.39 8.21 -2.24
C ILE A 196 6.08 9.57 -2.37
N VAL A 197 6.23 10.08 -3.60
CA VAL A 197 6.85 11.39 -3.87
C VAL A 197 6.03 12.52 -3.26
N PHE A 198 4.70 12.41 -3.28
CA PHE A 198 3.82 13.44 -2.78
C PHE A 198 2.59 12.81 -2.11
N PRO A 199 2.69 12.48 -0.81
CA PRO A 199 1.59 11.87 -0.09
C PRO A 199 0.47 12.89 0.06
N ALA A 200 -0.59 12.71 -0.71
CA ALA A 200 -1.88 13.27 -0.35
C ALA A 200 -2.30 12.52 0.92
N GLY A 201 -2.35 13.20 2.08
CA GLY A 201 -2.81 12.60 3.32
C GLY A 201 -4.17 11.91 3.15
N PRO A 202 -4.60 11.08 4.13
CA PRO A 202 -5.86 10.35 4.01
C PRO A 202 -6.98 11.34 3.68
N ILE A 203 -7.63 11.14 2.53
CA ILE A 203 -8.77 11.94 2.08
C ILE A 203 -9.97 11.51 2.94
N LYS A 204 -9.96 11.90 4.22
CA LYS A 204 -10.98 11.54 5.23
C LYS A 204 -12.33 12.21 4.95
N GLU A 205 -12.39 13.18 4.04
CA GLU A 205 -13.58 14.01 3.79
C GLU A 205 -13.90 14.12 2.30
N MET A 206 -13.87 12.99 1.57
CA MET A 206 -14.31 12.98 0.17
C MET A 206 -15.83 13.19 -0.06
N PRO A 207 -16.77 13.01 0.90
CA PRO A 207 -18.19 13.21 0.60
C PRO A 207 -18.63 14.67 0.39
N THR A 208 -17.87 15.67 0.88
CA THR A 208 -18.32 17.08 0.89
C THR A 208 -17.57 17.99 -0.08
N ILE A 209 -16.39 17.59 -0.57
CA ILE A 209 -15.61 18.41 -1.52
C ILE A 209 -16.31 18.55 -2.88
N VAL A 210 -17.19 17.63 -3.25
CA VAL A 210 -17.96 17.73 -4.51
C VAL A 210 -19.09 18.77 -4.42
N VAL A 211 -19.56 19.11 -3.20
CA VAL A 211 -20.62 20.10 -2.99
C VAL A 211 -20.06 21.52 -2.83
N LYS A 212 -18.79 21.67 -2.45
CA LYS A 212 -18.07 22.95 -2.51
C LYS A 212 -16.63 22.71 -2.99
N LEU A 213 -16.41 22.93 -4.29
CA LEU A 213 -15.08 23.03 -4.92
C LEU A 213 -14.36 24.31 -4.48
N GLU A 214 -14.32 24.62 -3.19
CA GLU A 214 -13.49 25.70 -2.68
C GLU A 214 -12.16 25.11 -2.23
N PRO A 215 -11.02 25.56 -2.80
CA PRO A 215 -9.72 25.07 -2.40
C PRO A 215 -9.51 25.35 -0.91
N ASP A 216 -9.24 24.29 -0.14
CA ASP A 216 -8.80 24.44 1.25
C ASP A 216 -7.36 24.96 1.24
N THR A 217 -7.23 26.28 1.14
CA THR A 217 -5.95 27.02 1.08
C THR A 217 -5.12 26.86 2.36
N ASN A 218 -5.69 26.32 3.45
CA ASN A 218 -5.02 26.18 4.74
C ASN A 218 -4.28 24.85 4.93
N LYS A 219 -4.43 23.86 4.04
CA LYS A 219 -3.77 22.53 4.16
C LYS A 219 -2.58 22.29 3.24
N ALA A 220 -2.21 23.27 2.42
CA ALA A 220 -0.93 23.24 1.71
C ALA A 220 0.21 23.49 2.72
N SER A 221 0.57 22.44 3.47
CA SER A 221 1.89 22.37 4.11
C SER A 221 2.96 22.67 3.06
N LYS A 222 4.17 23.08 3.48
CA LYS A 222 5.32 23.44 2.63
C LYS A 222 5.87 22.29 1.76
N LEU A 223 4.99 21.53 1.13
CA LEU A 223 5.26 20.64 0.02
C LEU A 223 5.78 21.50 -1.13
N THR A 224 7.06 21.35 -1.42
CA THR A 224 7.75 22.08 -2.48
C THR A 224 7.06 21.84 -3.82
N GLU A 225 6.79 22.90 -4.59
CA GLU A 225 6.27 22.84 -5.96
C GLU A 225 7.00 21.80 -6.84
N SER A 226 8.31 21.63 -6.60
CA SER A 226 9.13 20.58 -7.22
C SER A 226 8.57 19.16 -7.00
N ARG A 227 8.25 18.77 -5.76
CA ARG A 227 7.69 17.43 -5.46
C ARG A 227 6.31 17.26 -6.09
N PHE A 228 5.49 18.31 -6.09
CA PHE A 228 4.19 18.29 -6.76
C PHE A 228 4.36 18.01 -8.25
N ARG A 229 5.22 18.75 -8.94
CA ARG A 229 5.52 18.56 -10.37
C ARG A 229 6.08 17.16 -10.66
N GLN A 230 6.94 16.61 -9.79
CA GLN A 230 7.45 15.25 -9.95
C GLN A 230 6.35 14.19 -9.82
N ALA A 231 5.47 14.32 -8.84
CA ALA A 231 4.31 13.43 -8.68
C ALA A 231 3.30 13.58 -9.83
N GLU A 232 3.06 14.80 -10.30
CA GLU A 232 2.23 15.10 -11.47
C GLU A 232 2.76 14.36 -12.70
N GLN A 233 4.06 14.43 -12.97
CA GLN A 233 4.68 13.75 -14.10
C GLN A 233 4.46 12.24 -14.05
N LEU A 234 4.60 11.62 -12.87
CA LEU A 234 4.33 10.18 -12.70
C LEU A 234 2.85 9.86 -12.93
N LYS A 235 1.93 10.67 -12.38
CA LYS A 235 0.49 10.49 -12.60
C LYS A 235 0.08 10.67 -14.06
N LEU A 236 0.63 11.65 -14.77
CA LEU A 236 0.38 11.84 -16.20
C LEU A 236 0.90 10.64 -17.02
N ARG A 237 2.03 10.03 -16.63
CA ARG A 237 2.50 8.78 -17.24
C ARG A 237 1.54 7.63 -17.00
N ALA A 238 1.00 7.49 -15.78
CA ALA A 238 -0.04 6.51 -15.48
C ALA A 238 -1.29 6.72 -16.36
N LEU A 239 -1.73 7.98 -16.49
CA LEU A 239 -2.89 8.35 -17.30
C LEU A 239 -2.70 8.00 -18.78
N ARG A 240 -1.52 8.27 -19.35
CA ARG A 240 -1.19 7.89 -20.74
C ARG A 240 -1.26 6.38 -20.99
N LEU A 241 -0.90 5.56 -20.00
CA LEU A 241 -1.08 4.11 -20.11
C LEU A 241 -2.56 3.72 -20.05
N ALA A 242 -3.31 4.36 -19.17
CA ALA A 242 -4.75 4.14 -19.02
C ALA A 242 -5.53 4.54 -20.29
N ASP A 243 -5.11 5.60 -20.98
CA ASP A 243 -5.70 6.04 -22.25
C ASP A 243 -5.54 5.05 -23.40
N ARG A 244 -4.65 4.06 -23.27
CA ARG A 244 -4.51 2.95 -24.23
C ARG A 244 -5.55 1.85 -24.02
N LEU A 245 -6.28 1.88 -22.90
CA LEU A 245 -7.36 0.93 -22.61
C LEU A 245 -8.65 1.35 -23.34
N PRO A 246 -9.60 0.41 -23.56
CA PRO A 246 -10.91 0.73 -24.11
C PRO A 246 -11.60 1.86 -23.34
N GLU A 247 -12.40 2.69 -24.03
CA GLU A 247 -13.07 3.85 -23.41
C GLU A 247 -13.94 3.50 -22.20
N LYS A 248 -14.56 2.31 -22.22
CA LYS A 248 -15.42 1.81 -21.13
C LYS A 248 -14.67 1.03 -20.05
N ASP A 249 -13.34 0.94 -20.12
CA ASP A 249 -12.53 0.24 -19.12
C ASP A 249 -12.56 1.00 -17.79
N GLN A 250 -12.86 0.29 -16.71
CA GLN A 250 -13.00 0.87 -15.38
C GLN A 250 -11.68 1.45 -14.84
N ASN A 251 -10.53 0.89 -15.23
CA ASN A 251 -9.23 1.43 -14.81
C ASN A 251 -8.95 2.77 -15.49
N ARG A 252 -9.32 2.93 -16.76
CA ARG A 252 -9.19 4.22 -17.47
C ARG A 252 -10.03 5.30 -16.79
N ILE A 253 -11.31 5.00 -16.57
CA ILE A 253 -12.23 5.90 -15.87
C ILE A 253 -11.67 6.24 -14.48
N ALA A 254 -11.25 5.25 -13.70
CA ALA A 254 -10.70 5.45 -12.36
C ALA A 254 -9.43 6.33 -12.34
N GLN A 255 -8.56 6.24 -13.35
CA GLN A 255 -7.37 7.09 -13.43
C GLN A 255 -7.73 8.56 -13.71
N HIS A 256 -8.65 8.84 -14.64
CA HIS A 256 -9.12 10.22 -14.86
C HIS A 256 -9.85 10.77 -13.63
N THR A 257 -10.71 9.98 -12.99
CA THR A 257 -11.38 10.35 -11.74
C THR A 257 -10.36 10.66 -10.64
N SER A 258 -9.33 9.84 -10.49
CA SER A 258 -8.22 10.07 -9.55
C SER A 258 -7.47 11.38 -9.85
N MET A 259 -7.25 11.71 -11.13
CA MET A 259 -6.63 12.97 -11.54
C MET A 259 -7.48 14.20 -11.20
N VAL A 260 -8.80 14.15 -11.41
CA VAL A 260 -9.71 15.24 -11.01
C VAL A 260 -9.59 15.49 -9.51
N TYR A 261 -9.67 14.44 -8.69
CA TYR A 261 -9.54 14.58 -7.24
C TYR A 261 -8.18 15.13 -6.83
N TRP A 262 -7.11 14.63 -7.44
CA TRP A 262 -5.76 15.08 -7.13
C TRP A 262 -5.56 16.56 -7.46
N TYR A 263 -5.94 17.00 -8.66
CA TYR A 263 -5.86 18.42 -9.01
C TYR A 263 -6.74 19.31 -8.15
N THR A 264 -7.96 18.85 -7.81
CA THR A 264 -8.86 19.60 -6.92
C THR A 264 -8.24 19.78 -5.53
N LEU A 265 -7.66 18.72 -4.97
CA LEU A 265 -7.01 18.74 -3.66
C LEU A 265 -5.87 19.76 -3.59
N PHE A 266 -5.20 20.03 -4.71
CA PHE A 266 -4.08 20.97 -4.80
C PHE A 266 -4.44 22.31 -5.43
N GLY A 267 -5.72 22.61 -5.65
CA GLY A 267 -6.16 23.91 -6.18
C GLY A 267 -5.89 24.12 -7.68
N GLU A 268 -5.56 23.07 -8.43
CA GLU A 268 -5.30 23.11 -9.88
C GLU A 268 -6.62 23.05 -10.68
N SER A 269 -7.52 24.01 -10.44
CA SER A 269 -8.91 23.95 -10.91
C SER A 269 -9.05 23.82 -12.43
N ALA A 270 -8.19 24.47 -13.22
CA ALA A 270 -8.23 24.39 -14.68
C ALA A 270 -7.94 22.96 -15.18
N LYS A 271 -6.94 22.29 -14.59
CA LYS A 271 -6.58 20.90 -14.94
C LYS A 271 -7.63 19.91 -14.45
N ALA A 272 -8.22 20.15 -13.27
CA ALA A 272 -9.35 19.35 -12.79
C ALA A 272 -10.55 19.43 -13.74
N GLN A 273 -10.88 20.62 -14.26
CA GLN A 273 -11.94 20.81 -15.25
C GLN A 273 -11.65 20.12 -16.58
N GLU A 274 -10.40 20.14 -17.05
CA GLU A 274 -9.98 19.42 -18.26
C GLU A 274 -10.21 17.91 -18.12
N GLN A 275 -9.76 17.32 -17.01
CA GLN A 275 -9.97 15.89 -16.74
C GLN A 275 -11.44 15.54 -16.55
N THR A 276 -12.25 16.46 -16.00
CA THR A 276 -13.71 16.28 -15.89
C THR A 276 -14.36 16.18 -17.26
N LYS A 277 -13.99 17.03 -18.23
CA LYS A 277 -14.52 16.95 -19.61
C LYS A 277 -14.18 15.63 -20.29
N ILE A 278 -12.99 15.09 -20.05
CA ILE A 278 -12.61 13.77 -20.58
C ILE A 278 -13.50 12.68 -19.96
N LEU A 279 -13.74 12.71 -18.64
CA LEU A 279 -14.66 11.79 -17.97
C LEU A 279 -16.09 11.89 -18.50
N GLU A 280 -16.59 13.10 -18.76
CA GLU A 280 -17.91 13.32 -19.36
C GLU A 280 -18.03 12.62 -20.71
N GLY A 281 -16.98 12.68 -21.54
CA GLY A 281 -16.89 11.96 -22.80
C GLY A 281 -16.86 10.44 -22.62
N LEU A 282 -16.02 9.93 -21.71
CA LEU A 282 -15.87 8.48 -21.45
C LEU A 282 -17.16 7.85 -20.90
N LEU A 283 -17.88 8.56 -20.04
CA LEU A 283 -19.11 8.08 -19.39
C LEU A 283 -20.40 8.47 -20.14
N GLY A 284 -20.31 9.36 -21.13
CA GLY A 284 -21.46 9.86 -21.89
C GLY A 284 -22.46 10.62 -21.03
N THR A 285 -21.99 11.33 -20.00
CA THR A 285 -22.87 12.02 -19.04
C THR A 285 -22.17 13.23 -18.40
N THR A 286 -22.94 14.28 -18.11
CA THR A 286 -22.51 15.44 -17.30
C THR A 286 -23.01 15.35 -15.86
N ASP A 287 -23.72 14.27 -15.52
CA ASP A 287 -24.26 14.04 -14.18
C ASP A 287 -23.12 13.79 -13.19
N ARG A 288 -22.88 14.75 -12.31
CA ARG A 288 -21.82 14.70 -11.30
C ARG A 288 -21.91 13.48 -10.39
N ALA A 289 -23.10 12.98 -10.08
CA ALA A 289 -23.26 11.79 -9.25
C ALA A 289 -22.77 10.52 -9.95
N LYS A 290 -22.71 10.52 -11.29
CA LYS A 290 -22.15 9.43 -12.09
C LYS A 290 -20.66 9.60 -12.34
N LEU A 291 -20.19 10.82 -12.52
CA LEU A 291 -18.75 11.13 -12.68
C LEU A 291 -17.96 10.87 -11.39
N PHE A 292 -18.58 11.19 -10.25
CA PHE A 292 -18.00 11.13 -8.91
C PHE A 292 -19.00 10.44 -7.97
N PRO A 293 -19.22 9.12 -8.13
CA PRO A 293 -20.15 8.42 -7.27
C PRO A 293 -19.70 8.57 -5.81
N PRO A 294 -20.64 8.82 -4.87
CA PRO A 294 -20.30 8.85 -3.46
C PRO A 294 -19.63 7.52 -3.11
N ARG A 295 -18.59 7.59 -2.28
CA ARG A 295 -17.95 6.36 -1.78
C ARG A 295 -19.03 5.49 -1.18
N GLN A 296 -19.21 4.29 -1.73
CA GLN A 296 -20.09 3.33 -1.07
C GLN A 296 -19.47 3.04 0.30
N PRO A 297 -20.28 3.05 1.39
CA PRO A 297 -19.78 2.62 2.68
C PRO A 297 -19.18 1.23 2.50
N CYS A 298 -17.93 1.06 2.93
CA CYS A 298 -17.29 -0.25 2.84
C CYS A 298 -18.20 -1.25 3.57
N PRO A 299 -18.66 -2.34 2.93
CA PRO A 299 -19.54 -3.30 3.57
C PRO A 299 -18.87 -4.09 4.71
N GLY A 300 -17.56 -3.92 4.91
CA GLY A 300 -16.85 -4.35 6.11
C GLY A 300 -16.83 -3.23 7.14
N MET A 301 -17.04 -3.57 8.42
CA MET A 301 -16.99 -2.72 9.61
C MET A 301 -15.62 -2.03 9.84
N CYS A 302 -15.06 -1.34 8.85
CA CYS A 302 -13.79 -0.63 8.99
C CYS A 302 -13.94 0.75 9.64
N GLY A 303 -15.15 1.14 10.06
CA GLY A 303 -15.41 2.34 10.88
C GLY A 303 -15.03 3.68 10.24
N LEU A 304 -14.59 3.68 8.98
CA LEU A 304 -14.19 4.85 8.21
C LEU A 304 -15.25 5.13 7.15
N GLY A 305 -16.39 5.64 7.62
CA GLY A 305 -17.38 6.35 6.81
C GLY A 305 -17.03 7.82 6.71
#